data_AF-A0AA51EFD0-F1
#
_entry.id   AF-A0AA51EFD0-F1
#
_cell.length_a   1.000
_cell.length_b   1.000
_cell.length_c   1.000
_cell.angle_alpha   90.00
_cell.angle_beta   90.00
_cell.angle_gamma   90.00
#
_symmetry.space_group_name_H-M   'P 1'
#
loop_
_entity.id
_entity.type
_entity.pdbx_description
1 polymer ?
#
loop_
_entity_poly.entity_id
_entity_poly.type
_entity_poly.pdbx_seq_one_letter_code
_entity_poly.pdbx_strand_id
1 'polypeptide(L)' 'TGQEKRSFPPPEEYVTWPIFRWSKDDRFFARLGTDMLSVYETPGFGLHDK' A
#
# COMPACT_ATOMS: atom_id res chain seq x y z
N THR A 1 12.20 -10.00 10.24
CA THR A 1 12.66 -11.29 9.71
C THR A 1 12.73 -11.34 8.18
N GLY A 2 12.56 -10.21 7.44
CA GLY A 2 12.70 -10.20 5.97
C GLY A 2 11.69 -11.08 5.21
N GLN A 3 10.72 -11.68 5.90
CA GLN A 3 9.71 -12.53 5.29
C GLN A 3 8.68 -11.67 4.56
N GLU A 4 8.31 -12.09 3.36
CA GLU A 4 7.23 -11.46 2.60
C GLU A 4 5.91 -11.53 3.38
N LYS A 5 5.22 -10.39 3.46
CA LYS A 5 3.90 -10.28 4.11
C LYS A 5 2.76 -10.16 3.12
N ARG A 6 3.00 -9.53 1.98
CA ARG A 6 2.00 -9.25 0.94
C ARG A 6 2.68 -8.89 -0.37
N SER A 7 2.09 -9.32 -1.49
CA SER A 7 2.44 -8.89 -2.84
C SER A 7 1.32 -8.05 -3.45
N PHE A 8 1.68 -7.17 -4.38
CA PHE A 8 0.75 -6.32 -5.11
C PHE A 8 1.00 -6.48 -6.60
N PRO A 9 -0.06 -6.56 -7.43
CA PRO A 9 0.13 -6.56 -8.87
C PRO A 9 0.71 -5.21 -9.31
N PRO A 10 1.48 -5.18 -10.41
CA PRO A 10 1.90 -3.93 -11.01
C PRO A 10 0.67 -3.07 -11.35
N PRO A 11 0.78 -1.73 -11.30
CA PRO A 11 -0.30 -0.88 -11.73
C PRO A 11 -0.62 -1.11 -13.22
N GLU A 12 -1.90 -1.07 -13.58
CA GLU A 12 -2.36 -1.25 -14.95
C GLU A 12 -1.99 -0.05 -15.84
N GLU A 13 -1.80 1.12 -15.23
CA GLU A 13 -1.45 2.37 -15.90
C GLU A 13 -0.21 3.04 -15.26
N TYR A 14 0.26 4.13 -15.88
CA TYR A 14 1.37 4.92 -15.37
C TYR A 14 0.97 5.63 -14.06
N VAL A 15 1.33 5.02 -12.93
CA VAL A 15 1.20 5.64 -11.61
C VAL A 15 2.48 6.40 -11.28
N THR A 16 2.33 7.58 -10.70
CA THR A 16 3.48 8.39 -10.25
C THR A 16 4.17 7.70 -9.08
N TRP A 17 5.48 7.46 -9.20
CA TRP A 17 6.29 6.94 -8.10
C TRP A 17 6.54 8.02 -7.03
N PRO A 18 6.59 7.65 -5.73
CA PRO A 18 6.41 6.30 -5.18
C PRO A 18 4.94 5.89 -5.02
N ILE A 19 4.63 4.65 -5.40
CA ILE A 19 3.27 4.06 -5.37
C ILE A 19 2.79 3.81 -3.94
N PHE A 20 3.72 3.50 -3.02
CA PHE A 20 3.42 3.27 -1.62
C PHE A 20 3.84 4.47 -0.76
N ARG A 21 2.96 4.87 0.17
CA ARG A 21 3.22 5.91 1.15
C ARG A 21 2.92 5.38 2.54
N TRP A 22 3.79 5.66 3.49
CA TRP A 22 3.68 5.15 4.86
C TRP A 22 3.17 6.24 5.79
N SER A 23 2.36 5.86 6.78
CA SER A 23 2.04 6.75 7.89
C SER A 23 3.30 7.01 8.71
N LYS A 24 3.39 8.19 9.35
CA LYS A 24 4.57 8.59 10.14
C LYS A 24 4.88 7.61 11.28
N ASP A 25 3.86 6.94 11.79
CA ASP A 25 3.88 6.04 12.94
C ASP A 25 3.86 4.56 12.55
N ASP A 26 4.02 4.24 11.26
CA ASP A 26 4.05 2.87 10.72
C ASP A 26 2.82 2.02 11.09
N ARG A 27 1.68 2.65 11.36
CA ARG A 27 0.38 1.97 11.58
C ARG A 27 -0.36 1.65 10.30
N PHE A 28 -0.06 2.38 9.22
CA PHE A 28 -0.68 2.20 7.92
C PHE A 28 0.30 2.45 6.79
N PHE A 29 -0.02 1.90 5.63
CA PHE A 29 0.50 2.39 4.36
C PHE A 29 -0.63 2.47 3.34
N ALA A 30 -0.52 3.42 2.42
CA ALA A 30 -1.45 3.57 1.33
C ALA A 30 -0.79 3.15 0.01
N ARG A 31 -1.57 2.51 -0.86
CA ARG A 31 -1.24 2.24 -2.26
C ARG A 31 -2.04 3.18 -3.13
N LEU A 32 -1.34 3.96 -3.94
CA LEU A 32 -1.93 4.85 -4.93
C LEU A 32 -2.31 4.01 -6.16
N GLY A 33 -3.60 3.94 -6.49
CA GLY A 33 -4.10 3.53 -7.80
C GLY A 33 -4.32 4.73 -8.71
N THR A 34 -4.84 4.50 -9.92
CA THR A 34 -5.16 5.58 -10.87
C THR A 34 -6.18 6.57 -10.29
N ASP A 35 -7.32 6.05 -9.81
CA ASP A 35 -8.43 6.86 -9.28
C ASP A 35 -8.86 6.45 -7.86
N MET A 36 -8.03 5.68 -7.17
CA MET A 36 -8.38 5.06 -5.90
C MET A 36 -7.20 5.03 -4.93
N LEU A 37 -7.48 5.19 -3.63
CA LEU A 37 -6.49 5.15 -2.56
C LEU A 37 -6.81 3.99 -1.61
N SER A 38 -6.09 2.88 -1.75
CA SER A 38 -6.25 1.76 -0.83
C SER A 38 -5.32 1.91 0.38
N VAL A 39 -5.88 1.92 1.59
CA VAL A 39 -5.15 2.01 2.86
C VAL A 39 -5.10 0.64 3.52
N TYR A 40 -3.93 0.25 3.99
CA TYR A 40 -3.68 -1.03 4.64
C TYR A 40 -3.16 -0.82 6.05
N GLU A 41 -3.64 -1.61 7.01
CA GLU A 41 -3.09 -1.60 8.37
C GLU A 41 -1.77 -2.37 8.44
N THR A 42 -0.93 -1.97 9.37
CA THR A 42 0.28 -2.70 9.74
C THR A 42 0.26 -3.05 11.23
N PRO A 43 0.81 -4.21 11.62
CA PRO A 43 1.69 -5.09 10.85
C PRO A 43 0.97 -6.21 10.07
N GLY A 44 -0.36 -6.27 10.06
CA GLY A 44 -1.09 -7.37 9.44
C GLY A 44 -1.21 -7.25 7.92
N PHE A 45 -0.97 -6.06 7.35
CA PHE A 45 -1.12 -5.77 5.92
C PHE A 45 -2.54 -6.02 5.41
N GLY A 46 -3.56 -6.00 6.28
CA GLY A 46 -4.97 -6.09 5.91
C GLY A 46 -5.48 -4.82 5.24
N LEU A 47 -6.48 -4.92 4.36
CA LEU A 47 -7.13 -3.74 3.79
C LEU A 47 -7.94 -3.05 4.90
N HIS A 48 -7.59 -1.79 5.18
CA HIS A 48 -8.31 -0.95 6.13
C HIS A 48 -9.41 -0.15 5.43
N ASP A 49 -9.08 0.46 4.29
CA ASP A 49 -10.00 1.29 3.49
C ASP A 49 -9.65 1.26 1.99
N LYS A 50 -10.60 1.59 1.11
CA LYS A 50 -10.41 1.51 -0.35
C LYS A 50 -10.88 2.74 -1.11
#